data_AF-A0A6G6TK52-F1
#
_entry.id   AF-A0A6G6TK52-F1
#
_cell.length_a   1.000
_cell.length_b   1.000
_cell.length_c   1.000
_cell.angle_alpha   90.00
_cell.angle_beta   90.00
_cell.angle_gamma   90.00
#
_symmetry.space_group_name_H-M   'P 1'
#
loop_
_entity.id
_entity.type
_entity.pdbx_description
1 polymer ?
#
loop_
_entity_poly.entity_id
_entity_poly.type
_entity_poly.pdbx_seq_one_letter_code
_entity_poly.pdbx_strand_id
1 'polypeptide(L)'
;MDHYPEHILDAIWQRAKEISTDNETKGFRTDKENKWIQRQMFNQQEHEFGWVLSKKPESISQLIEDKTIVPVHWKTAIIDQQKQEAESKRVNVTQLDQSALSQLIQSSADIQSYWQYAHKISSDNEEKGFRKDYYGYVIQQNAFRDKQHQYGWTLAQLTPANKNNDPVIPINIVPIHINTAKRIADEKALIAQNTQEAKIERRRKNIIYEIIYFIVSLPSTLFSLLKF
;
A
#
# COMPACT_ATOMS: atom_id res chain seq x y z
N MET A 1 2.81 -16.71 27.57
CA MET A 1 1.44 -16.14 27.51
C MET A 1 1.34 -15.18 28.66
N ASP A 2 1.13 -13.89 28.39
CA ASP A 2 1.01 -12.88 29.45
C ASP A 2 -0.25 -13.20 30.26
N HIS A 3 -0.07 -13.55 31.53
CA HIS A 3 -1.19 -13.84 32.43
C HIS A 3 -1.61 -12.52 33.08
N TYR A 4 -2.69 -11.92 32.58
CA TYR A 4 -3.30 -10.77 33.22
C TYR A 4 -4.21 -11.22 34.36
N PRO A 5 -4.32 -10.44 35.45
CA PRO A 5 -5.27 -10.74 36.52
C PRO A 5 -6.71 -10.77 35.99
N GLU A 6 -7.52 -11.73 36.44
CA GLU A 6 -8.90 -11.90 35.95
C GLU A 6 -9.76 -10.64 36.12
N HIS A 7 -9.63 -9.92 37.24
CA HIS A 7 -10.36 -8.67 37.46
C HIS A 7 -10.03 -7.57 36.43
N ILE A 8 -8.81 -7.58 35.87
CA ILE A 8 -8.41 -6.66 34.80
C ILE A 8 -9.06 -7.11 33.48
N LEU A 9 -9.04 -8.41 33.19
CA LEU A 9 -9.70 -8.96 32.01
C LEU A 9 -11.21 -8.73 32.05
N ASP A 10 -11.84 -8.80 33.22
CA ASP A 10 -13.25 -8.45 33.40
C ASP A 10 -13.51 -6.98 33.10
N ALA A 11 -12.68 -6.08 33.64
CA ALA A 11 -12.82 -4.65 33.39
C ALA A 11 -12.68 -4.29 31.89
N ILE A 12 -11.81 -5.01 31.17
CA ILE A 12 -11.66 -4.85 29.71
C ILE A 12 -12.83 -5.50 28.98
N TRP A 13 -13.26 -6.69 29.39
CA TRP A 13 -14.40 -7.41 28.81
C TRP A 13 -15.67 -6.56 28.83
N GLN A 14 -15.87 -5.80 29.90
CA GLN A 14 -17.00 -4.86 30.02
C GLN A 14 -17.04 -3.79 28.93
N ARG A 15 -15.94 -3.56 28.21
CA ARG A 15 -15.85 -2.61 27.09
C ARG A 15 -16.32 -3.20 25.75
N ALA A 16 -16.48 -4.53 25.66
CA ALA A 16 -17.13 -5.17 24.51
C ALA A 16 -18.62 -4.86 24.47
N LYS A 17 -19.19 -4.88 23.26
CA LYS A 17 -20.63 -4.66 23.06
C LYS A 17 -21.42 -5.88 23.53
N GLU A 18 -22.29 -5.66 24.50
CA GLU A 18 -23.29 -6.65 24.93
C GLU A 18 -24.32 -6.87 23.81
N ILE A 19 -24.71 -8.13 23.61
CA ILE A 19 -25.68 -8.55 22.59
C ILE A 19 -27.05 -8.76 23.22
N SER A 20 -27.11 -9.60 24.25
CA SER A 20 -28.31 -9.94 25.03
C SER A 20 -27.91 -10.62 26.34
N THR A 21 -28.81 -10.61 27.32
CA THR A 21 -28.58 -11.24 28.63
C THR A 21 -28.30 -12.75 28.54
N ASP A 22 -28.95 -13.46 27.61
CA ASP A 22 -28.71 -14.91 27.39
C ASP A 22 -27.29 -15.17 26.87
N ASN A 23 -26.81 -14.36 25.93
CA ASN A 23 -25.46 -14.46 25.41
C ASN A 23 -24.42 -14.04 26.47
N GLU A 24 -24.72 -13.01 27.26
CA GLU A 24 -23.85 -12.58 28.36
C GLU A 24 -23.65 -13.68 29.40
N THR A 25 -24.74 -14.39 29.76
CA THR A 25 -24.68 -15.54 30.68
C THR A 25 -23.79 -16.67 30.14
N LYS A 26 -23.73 -16.83 28.81
CA LYS A 26 -22.86 -17.79 28.11
C LYS A 26 -21.44 -17.26 27.86
N GLY A 27 -21.15 -16.04 28.32
CA GLY A 27 -19.87 -15.37 28.18
C GLY A 27 -19.58 -14.84 26.77
N PHE A 28 -20.61 -14.54 25.97
CA PHE A 28 -20.47 -14.04 24.60
C PHE A 28 -20.80 -12.55 24.47
N ARG A 29 -19.94 -11.84 23.74
CA ARG A 29 -20.13 -10.46 23.32
C ARG A 29 -19.65 -10.27 21.88
N THR A 30 -19.79 -9.07 21.33
CA THR A 30 -19.14 -8.72 20.05
C THR A 30 -18.07 -7.65 20.19
N ASP A 31 -17.05 -7.75 19.33
CA ASP A 31 -16.10 -6.67 19.10
C ASP A 31 -16.71 -5.50 18.32
N LYS A 32 -15.89 -4.48 18.04
CA LYS A 32 -16.29 -3.27 17.28
C LYS A 32 -16.75 -3.56 15.85
N GLU A 33 -16.35 -4.68 15.26
CA GLU A 33 -16.74 -5.13 13.90
C GLU A 33 -17.91 -6.13 13.94
N ASN A 34 -18.59 -6.23 15.09
CA ASN A 34 -19.67 -7.18 15.37
C ASN A 34 -19.26 -8.66 15.26
N LYS A 35 -17.97 -8.99 15.44
CA LYS A 35 -17.54 -10.40 15.53
C LYS A 35 -17.70 -10.93 16.94
N TRP A 36 -18.16 -12.16 17.05
CA TRP A 36 -18.36 -12.85 18.31
C TRP A 36 -17.05 -13.14 19.01
N ILE A 37 -17.02 -12.90 20.31
CA ILE A 37 -15.91 -13.19 21.21
C ILE A 37 -16.46 -13.88 22.46
N GLN A 38 -15.66 -14.75 23.08
CA GLN A 38 -16.04 -15.45 24.29
C GLN A 38 -15.07 -15.15 25.43
N ARG A 39 -15.59 -14.77 26.61
CA ARG A 39 -14.81 -14.30 27.77
C ARG A 39 -13.62 -15.20 28.14
N GLN A 40 -13.83 -16.52 28.14
CA GLN A 40 -12.82 -17.53 28.50
C GLN A 40 -11.76 -17.78 27.41
N MET A 41 -11.97 -17.29 26.18
CA MET A 41 -11.10 -17.54 25.02
C MET A 41 -10.07 -16.42 24.81
N PHE A 42 -9.67 -15.76 25.89
CA PHE A 42 -8.66 -14.71 25.85
C PHE A 42 -7.31 -15.29 25.38
N ASN A 43 -6.66 -14.60 24.44
CA ASN A 43 -5.41 -14.98 23.78
C ASN A 43 -5.43 -16.35 23.04
N GLN A 44 -6.61 -16.92 22.78
CA GLN A 44 -6.76 -18.15 22.00
C GLN A 44 -6.89 -17.82 20.50
N GLN A 45 -5.77 -17.49 19.84
CA GLN A 45 -5.75 -16.97 18.45
C GLN A 45 -6.14 -17.98 17.35
N GLU A 46 -6.47 -19.22 17.72
CA GLU A 46 -6.94 -20.25 16.80
C GLU A 46 -8.39 -20.67 17.07
N HIS A 47 -8.98 -20.18 18.16
CA HIS A 47 -10.34 -20.48 18.54
C HIS A 47 -11.33 -19.59 17.77
N GLU A 48 -12.50 -20.13 17.40
CA GLU A 48 -13.53 -19.41 16.63
C GLU A 48 -13.96 -18.10 17.32
N PHE A 49 -14.06 -18.11 18.64
CA PHE A 49 -14.45 -16.95 19.47
C PHE A 49 -13.30 -16.35 20.27
N GLY A 50 -12.05 -16.62 19.86
CA GLY A 50 -10.86 -16.11 20.53
C GLY A 50 -10.73 -14.59 20.42
N TRP A 51 -10.24 -13.95 21.47
CA TRP A 51 -10.07 -12.50 21.50
C TRP A 51 -8.77 -12.08 22.15
N VAL A 52 -8.31 -10.90 21.78
CA VAL A 52 -7.07 -10.27 22.23
C VAL A 52 -7.33 -8.80 22.56
N LEU A 53 -6.33 -8.13 23.13
CA LEU A 53 -6.38 -6.69 23.35
C LEU A 53 -6.21 -5.93 22.02
N SER A 54 -6.96 -4.85 21.82
CA SER A 54 -6.89 -4.02 20.61
C SER A 54 -5.53 -3.37 20.36
N LYS A 55 -4.74 -3.18 21.42
CA LYS A 55 -3.36 -2.73 21.37
C LYS A 55 -2.59 -3.28 22.57
N LYS A 56 -1.27 -3.42 22.41
CA LYS A 56 -0.39 -3.90 23.47
C LYS A 56 -0.25 -2.82 24.55
N PRO A 57 -0.53 -3.13 25.83
CA PRO A 57 -0.25 -2.20 26.91
C PRO A 57 1.26 -2.13 27.21
N GLU A 58 1.72 -0.98 27.64
CA GLU A 58 3.06 -0.74 28.21
C GLU A 58 3.15 -1.18 29.67
N SER A 59 2.02 -1.20 30.39
CA SER A 59 1.92 -1.67 31.78
C SER A 59 0.53 -2.22 32.13
N ILE A 60 0.42 -2.96 33.23
CA ILE A 60 -0.88 -3.44 33.72
C ILE A 60 -1.80 -2.26 34.12
N SER A 61 -1.26 -1.21 34.74
CA SER A 61 -2.05 -0.03 35.13
C SER A 61 -2.72 0.64 33.93
N GLN A 62 -2.02 0.67 32.79
CA GLN A 62 -2.57 1.21 31.54
C GLN A 62 -3.83 0.47 31.07
N LEU A 63 -3.95 -0.84 31.36
CA LEU A 63 -5.16 -1.59 31.00
C LEU A 63 -6.42 -1.04 31.68
N ILE A 64 -6.28 -0.49 32.87
CA ILE A 64 -7.38 0.11 33.63
C ILE A 64 -7.62 1.54 33.14
N GLU A 65 -6.55 2.33 33.03
CA GLU A 65 -6.60 3.77 32.74
C GLU A 65 -7.03 4.05 31.29
N ASP A 66 -6.51 3.27 30.34
CA ASP A 66 -6.76 3.45 28.93
C ASP A 66 -8.00 2.67 28.47
N LYS A 67 -9.14 3.38 28.49
CA LYS A 67 -10.44 2.85 28.04
C LYS A 67 -10.50 2.53 26.54
N THR A 68 -9.49 2.94 25.75
CA THR A 68 -9.42 2.61 24.31
C THR A 68 -8.82 1.22 24.06
N ILE A 69 -8.21 0.60 25.07
CA ILE A 69 -7.88 -0.82 25.03
C ILE A 69 -9.17 -1.60 25.21
N VAL A 70 -9.61 -2.25 24.13
CA VAL A 70 -10.87 -2.98 24.08
C VAL A 70 -10.62 -4.41 23.63
N PRO A 71 -11.49 -5.36 24.01
CA PRO A 71 -11.42 -6.72 23.50
C PRO A 71 -11.79 -6.73 22.01
N VAL A 72 -10.99 -7.43 21.21
CA VAL A 72 -11.24 -7.60 19.78
C VAL A 72 -11.05 -9.05 19.38
N HIS A 73 -11.84 -9.52 18.41
CA HIS A 73 -11.62 -10.86 17.86
C HIS A 73 -10.21 -10.93 17.25
N TRP A 74 -9.48 -12.03 17.45
CA TRP A 74 -8.09 -12.16 16.97
C TRP A 74 -7.93 -11.87 15.46
N LYS A 75 -8.83 -12.35 14.59
CA LYS A 75 -8.86 -11.99 13.16
C LYS A 75 -9.00 -10.49 12.92
N THR A 76 -9.81 -9.79 13.72
CA THR A 76 -9.95 -8.33 13.62
C THR A 76 -8.63 -7.64 14.00
N ALA A 77 -7.98 -8.08 15.08
CA ALA A 77 -6.68 -7.55 15.49
C ALA A 77 -5.60 -7.72 14.42
N ILE A 78 -5.55 -8.88 13.74
CA ILE A 78 -4.61 -9.12 12.62
C ILE A 78 -4.86 -8.13 11.48
N ILE A 79 -6.13 -7.93 11.08
CA ILE A 79 -6.47 -6.99 10.01
C ILE A 79 -6.10 -5.56 10.40
N ASP A 80 -6.39 -5.16 11.64
CA ASP A 80 -6.05 -3.83 12.14
C ASP A 80 -4.54 -3.61 12.20
N GLN A 81 -3.77 -4.62 12.62
CA GLN A 81 -2.32 -4.58 12.59
C GLN A 81 -1.78 -4.42 11.16
N GLN A 82 -2.29 -5.21 10.21
CA GLN A 82 -1.90 -5.10 8.80
C GLN A 82 -2.22 -3.71 8.22
N LYS A 83 -3.37 -3.13 8.57
CA LYS A 83 -3.73 -1.76 8.18
C LYS A 83 -2.78 -0.73 8.78
N GLN A 84 -2.48 -0.83 10.07
CA GLN A 84 -1.55 0.06 10.75
C GLN A 84 -0.14 -0.04 10.16
N GLU A 85 0.34 -1.23 9.85
CA GLU A 85 1.62 -1.46 9.17
C GLU A 85 1.64 -0.92 7.74
N ALA A 86 0.53 -1.01 7.02
CA ALA A 86 0.41 -0.40 5.69
C ALA A 86 0.35 1.13 5.77
N GLU A 87 -0.32 1.67 6.78
CA GLU A 87 -0.42 3.11 7.02
C GLU A 87 0.89 3.72 7.50
N SER A 88 1.66 3.03 8.33
CA SER A 88 2.98 3.47 8.80
C SER A 88 4.00 3.54 7.67
N LYS A 89 3.81 2.74 6.61
CA LYS A 89 4.64 2.73 5.40
C LYS A 89 4.16 3.69 4.31
N ARG A 90 3.11 4.50 4.54
CA ARG A 90 2.64 5.47 3.56
C ARG A 90 3.66 6.59 3.36
N VAL A 91 3.87 6.93 2.09
CA VAL A 91 4.75 8.02 1.67
C VAL A 91 3.98 9.00 0.80
N ASN A 92 4.29 10.28 0.95
CA ASN A 92 3.95 11.29 -0.02
C ASN A 92 4.97 11.24 -1.15
N VAL A 93 4.49 11.43 -2.38
CA VAL A 93 5.32 11.46 -3.58
C VAL A 93 5.21 12.83 -4.20
N THR A 94 6.30 13.59 -4.17
CA THR A 94 6.35 14.95 -4.71
C THR A 94 7.32 14.99 -5.89
N GLN A 95 6.82 15.27 -7.09
CA GLN A 95 7.68 15.46 -8.25
C GLN A 95 8.68 16.59 -7.99
N LEU A 96 9.97 16.35 -8.27
CA LEU A 96 11.00 17.36 -8.13
C LEU A 96 10.83 18.45 -9.18
N ASP A 97 10.96 19.71 -8.76
CA ASP A 97 10.96 20.85 -9.66
C ASP A 97 12.29 20.99 -10.42
N GLN A 98 12.33 21.92 -11.39
CA GLN A 98 13.52 22.11 -12.22
C GLN A 98 14.75 22.55 -11.41
N SER A 99 14.58 23.28 -10.31
CA SER A 99 15.69 23.76 -9.47
C SER A 99 16.33 22.59 -8.73
N ALA A 100 15.52 21.81 -8.00
CA ALA A 100 15.97 20.61 -7.29
C ALA A 100 16.58 19.58 -8.24
N LEU A 101 15.94 19.37 -9.40
CA LEU A 101 16.44 18.48 -10.44
C LEU A 101 17.80 18.92 -11.00
N SER A 102 18.05 20.22 -11.14
CA SER A 102 19.32 20.74 -11.68
C SER A 102 20.46 20.68 -10.66
N GLN A 103 20.15 20.71 -9.36
CA GLN A 103 21.12 20.47 -8.31
C GLN A 103 21.54 18.98 -8.24
N LEU A 104 20.57 18.09 -8.44
CA LEU A 104 20.73 16.64 -8.31
C LEU A 104 21.37 15.99 -9.53
N ILE A 105 21.06 16.48 -10.73
CA ILE A 105 21.51 15.92 -12.00
C ILE A 105 22.48 16.89 -12.65
N GLN A 106 23.77 16.62 -12.50
CA GLN A 106 24.86 17.43 -13.05
C GLN A 106 25.49 16.76 -14.28
N SER A 107 25.24 15.46 -14.48
CA SER A 107 25.81 14.64 -15.53
C SER A 107 24.84 13.52 -15.97
N SER A 108 25.16 12.87 -17.08
CA SER A 108 24.45 11.66 -17.52
C SER A 108 24.63 10.47 -16.55
N ALA A 109 25.72 10.43 -15.80
CA ALA A 109 25.97 9.41 -14.79
C ALA A 109 24.98 9.51 -13.61
N ASP A 110 24.56 10.72 -13.26
CA ASP A 110 23.55 10.93 -12.21
C ASP A 110 22.19 10.37 -12.66
N ILE A 111 21.79 10.63 -13.91
CA ILE A 111 20.57 10.07 -14.51
C ILE A 111 20.61 8.53 -14.44
N GLN A 112 21.75 7.94 -14.80
CA GLN A 112 21.92 6.50 -14.79
C GLN A 112 21.83 5.90 -13.38
N SER A 113 22.31 6.62 -12.37
CA SER A 113 22.25 6.19 -10.97
C SER A 113 20.80 6.09 -10.49
N TYR A 114 19.95 7.07 -10.83
CA TYR A 114 18.53 7.02 -10.47
C TYR A 114 17.70 6.08 -11.34
N TRP A 115 18.10 5.85 -12.59
CA TRP A 115 17.48 4.85 -13.46
C TRP A 115 17.50 3.45 -12.82
N GLN A 116 18.54 3.13 -12.04
CA GLN A 116 18.66 1.83 -11.38
C GLN A 116 17.54 1.56 -10.36
N TYR A 117 16.88 2.60 -9.84
CA TYR A 117 15.76 2.46 -8.91
C TYR A 117 14.42 2.13 -9.58
N ALA A 118 14.34 2.18 -10.91
CA ALA A 118 13.18 1.69 -11.66
C ALA A 118 13.20 0.15 -11.73
N HIS A 119 12.00 -0.45 -11.71
CA HIS A 119 11.82 -1.89 -11.74
C HIS A 119 12.06 -2.46 -13.15
N LYS A 120 12.92 -3.48 -13.24
CA LYS A 120 13.17 -4.20 -14.50
C LYS A 120 11.92 -4.98 -14.92
N ILE A 121 11.57 -4.91 -16.19
CA ILE A 121 10.41 -5.63 -16.74
C ILE A 121 10.82 -7.04 -17.17
N SER A 122 11.88 -7.13 -17.98
CA SER A 122 12.48 -8.35 -18.55
C SER A 122 13.83 -7.99 -19.17
N SER A 123 14.66 -8.97 -19.51
CA SER A 123 15.95 -8.73 -20.18
C SER A 123 15.79 -8.00 -21.51
N ASP A 124 14.86 -8.43 -22.38
CA ASP A 124 14.59 -7.78 -23.67
C ASP A 124 14.17 -6.31 -23.53
N ASN A 125 13.35 -6.00 -22.51
CA ASN A 125 12.95 -4.63 -22.23
C ASN A 125 14.11 -3.82 -21.66
N GLU A 126 14.96 -4.41 -20.82
CA GLU A 126 16.17 -3.77 -20.31
C GLU A 126 17.12 -3.37 -21.44
N GLU A 127 17.35 -4.26 -22.42
CA GLU A 127 18.15 -3.97 -23.61
C GLU A 127 17.59 -2.83 -24.46
N LYS A 128 16.25 -2.73 -24.53
CA LYS A 128 15.53 -1.66 -25.23
C LYS A 128 15.42 -0.36 -24.39
N GLY A 129 15.92 -0.37 -23.16
CA GLY A 129 15.91 0.77 -22.25
C GLY A 129 14.56 1.04 -21.57
N PHE A 130 13.71 0.03 -21.38
CA PHE A 130 12.40 0.14 -20.73
C PHE A 130 12.38 -0.45 -19.31
N ARG A 131 11.82 0.30 -18.37
CA ARG A 131 11.56 -0.12 -16.99
C ARG A 131 10.21 0.39 -16.49
N LYS A 132 9.78 -0.06 -15.32
CA LYS A 132 8.61 0.46 -14.61
C LYS A 132 9.03 1.41 -13.50
N ASP A 133 8.35 2.54 -13.41
CA ASP A 133 8.55 3.55 -12.37
C ASP A 133 7.96 3.12 -11.02
N TYR A 134 8.00 4.00 -10.01
CA TYR A 134 7.43 3.75 -8.68
C TYR A 134 5.93 3.39 -8.69
N TYR A 135 5.16 3.89 -9.66
CA TYR A 135 3.73 3.62 -9.81
C TYR A 135 3.42 2.46 -10.77
N GLY A 136 4.44 1.80 -11.32
CA GLY A 136 4.29 0.71 -12.29
C GLY A 136 4.12 1.16 -13.74
N TYR A 137 4.26 2.45 -14.05
CA TYR A 137 4.21 2.98 -15.41
C TYR A 137 5.51 2.73 -16.16
N VAL A 138 5.40 2.36 -17.44
CA VAL A 138 6.57 2.17 -18.31
C VAL A 138 7.26 3.52 -18.58
N ILE A 139 8.56 3.54 -18.41
CA ILE A 139 9.46 4.68 -18.66
C ILE A 139 10.65 4.22 -19.51
N GLN A 140 11.25 5.13 -20.27
CA GLN A 140 12.37 4.83 -21.16
C GLN A 140 13.63 5.61 -20.80
N GLN A 141 14.76 4.93 -20.71
CA GLN A 141 16.04 5.45 -20.20
C GLN A 141 16.47 6.77 -20.85
N ASN A 142 16.36 6.87 -22.18
CA ASN A 142 16.75 8.05 -22.97
C ASN A 142 15.70 9.17 -23.00
N ALA A 143 14.54 9.00 -22.37
CA ALA A 143 13.43 9.97 -22.34
C ALA A 143 13.37 10.76 -21.02
N PHE A 144 14.51 10.95 -20.35
CA PHE A 144 14.57 11.72 -19.11
C PHE A 144 14.21 13.20 -19.36
N ARG A 145 13.26 13.72 -18.59
CA ARG A 145 12.65 15.08 -18.69
C ARG A 145 11.90 15.39 -19.98
N ASP A 146 11.75 14.44 -20.89
CA ASP A 146 10.98 14.68 -22.11
C ASP A 146 9.47 14.57 -21.84
N LYS A 147 8.80 15.71 -21.76
CA LYS A 147 7.34 15.80 -21.52
C LYS A 147 6.49 15.33 -22.71
N GLN A 148 7.05 15.36 -23.91
CA GLN A 148 6.36 14.97 -25.13
C GLN A 148 6.52 13.47 -25.42
N HIS A 149 7.54 12.84 -24.84
CA HIS A 149 7.77 11.42 -24.98
C HIS A 149 6.70 10.59 -24.26
N GLN A 150 6.17 9.57 -24.94
CA GLN A 150 5.15 8.67 -24.39
C GLN A 150 5.60 7.97 -23.10
N TYR A 151 6.91 7.71 -22.99
CA TYR A 151 7.57 7.04 -21.85
C TYR A 151 8.52 7.98 -21.10
N GLY A 152 8.28 9.30 -21.21
CA GLY A 152 9.07 10.32 -20.54
C GLY A 152 9.00 10.19 -19.03
N TRP A 153 10.12 10.46 -18.35
CA TRP A 153 10.22 10.28 -16.90
C TRP A 153 11.05 11.36 -16.23
N THR A 154 10.85 11.49 -14.92
CA THR A 154 11.52 12.44 -14.05
C THR A 154 11.67 11.82 -12.66
N LEU A 155 12.15 12.60 -11.69
CA LEU A 155 12.31 12.15 -10.31
C LEU A 155 11.24 12.74 -9.40
N ALA A 156 10.89 11.97 -8.38
CA ALA A 156 10.06 12.41 -7.28
C ALA A 156 10.73 12.09 -5.94
N GLN A 157 10.52 12.97 -4.98
CA GLN A 157 10.90 12.77 -3.59
C GLN A 157 9.80 11.99 -2.86
N LEU A 158 10.22 10.98 -2.12
CA LEU A 158 9.42 10.25 -1.16
C LEU A 158 9.62 10.89 0.22
N THR A 159 8.53 11.32 0.85
CA THR A 159 8.55 11.79 2.24
C THR A 159 7.56 10.97 3.08
N PRO A 160 7.87 10.64 4.34
CA PRO A 160 6.93 9.94 5.20
C PRO A 160 5.59 10.69 5.30
N ALA A 161 4.47 9.97 5.18
CA ALA A 161 3.16 10.58 5.32
C ALA A 161 2.78 10.84 6.79
N ASN A 162 3.39 10.11 7.74
CA ASN A 162 3.13 10.24 9.16
C ASN A 162 4.24 11.03 9.86
N LYS A 163 3.85 11.97 10.72
CA LYS A 163 4.74 12.89 11.47
C LYS A 163 5.57 12.21 12.58
N ASN A 164 5.28 10.95 12.89
CA ASN A 164 6.00 10.17 13.89
C ASN A 164 7.09 9.36 13.17
N ASN A 165 8.26 9.99 12.96
CA ASN A 165 9.57 9.42 12.57
C ASN A 165 9.71 7.92 12.89
N ASP A 166 10.21 7.00 12.07
CA ASP A 166 10.83 6.98 10.73
C ASP A 166 10.67 5.54 10.20
N PRO A 167 10.29 5.31 8.94
CA PRO A 167 10.99 4.34 8.14
C PRO A 167 12.09 5.10 7.39
N VAL A 168 13.35 4.76 7.66
CA VAL A 168 14.46 5.05 6.74
C VAL A 168 14.09 4.38 5.43
N ILE A 169 13.48 5.12 4.50
CA ILE A 169 13.35 4.64 3.13
C ILE A 169 14.78 4.67 2.59
N PRO A 170 15.38 3.53 2.20
CA PRO A 170 16.78 3.51 1.76
C PRO A 170 17.04 4.43 0.56
N ILE A 171 15.97 4.74 -0.19
CA ILE A 171 15.94 5.61 -1.35
C ILE A 171 14.78 6.59 -1.20
N ASN A 172 15.07 7.88 -1.02
CA ASN A 172 14.05 8.93 -0.91
C ASN A 172 13.77 9.64 -2.24
N ILE A 173 14.44 9.26 -3.33
CA ILE A 173 14.21 9.82 -4.66
C ILE A 173 14.04 8.67 -5.65
N VAL A 174 12.91 8.64 -6.33
CA VAL A 174 12.56 7.54 -7.25
C VAL A 174 12.17 8.07 -8.62
N PRO A 175 12.39 7.27 -9.68
CA PRO A 175 11.87 7.57 -11.00
C PRO A 175 10.34 7.48 -11.00
N ILE A 176 9.72 8.48 -11.63
CA ILE A 176 8.29 8.53 -11.93
C ILE A 176 8.07 8.96 -13.38
N HIS A 177 6.98 8.51 -13.97
CA HIS A 177 6.53 8.94 -15.28
C HIS A 177 6.23 10.44 -15.24
N ILE A 178 6.66 11.19 -16.25
CA ILE A 178 6.61 12.67 -16.21
C ILE A 178 5.17 13.23 -16.17
N ASN A 179 4.21 12.45 -16.64
CA ASN A 179 2.78 12.75 -16.62
C ASN A 179 2.00 12.06 -15.47
N THR A 180 2.68 11.61 -14.41
CA THR A 180 2.05 10.88 -13.29
C THR A 180 0.88 11.66 -12.67
N ALA A 181 1.04 12.96 -12.39
CA ALA A 181 -0.01 13.75 -11.77
C ALA A 181 -1.31 13.79 -12.61
N LYS A 182 -1.16 13.97 -13.93
CA LYS A 182 -2.29 13.92 -14.86
C LYS A 182 -2.95 12.54 -14.87
N ARG A 183 -2.17 11.47 -14.93
CA ARG A 183 -2.69 10.09 -14.92
C ARG A 183 -3.49 9.77 -13.66
N ILE A 184 -2.99 10.21 -12.49
CA ILE A 184 -3.70 10.05 -11.22
C ILE A 184 -5.01 10.85 -11.21
N ALA A 185 -5.00 12.09 -11.73
CA ALA A 185 -6.20 12.92 -11.82
C ALA A 185 -7.25 12.28 -12.75
N ASP A 186 -6.83 11.80 -13.93
CA ASP A 186 -7.68 11.12 -14.89
C ASP A 186 -8.28 9.83 -14.29
N GLU A 187 -7.50 9.05 -13.54
CA GLU A 187 -8.00 7.85 -12.85
C GLU A 187 -9.04 8.20 -11.77
N LYS A 188 -8.78 9.25 -10.97
CA LYS A 188 -9.75 9.73 -9.97
C LYS A 188 -11.06 10.18 -10.62
N ALA A 189 -10.99 10.89 -11.74
CA ALA A 189 -12.16 11.31 -12.49
C ALA A 189 -12.98 10.11 -13.00
N LEU A 190 -12.32 9.08 -13.54
CA LEU A 190 -12.98 7.84 -13.98
C LEU A 190 -13.65 7.09 -12.82
N ILE A 191 -13.00 7.03 -11.65
CA ILE A 191 -13.58 6.40 -10.46
C ILE A 191 -14.85 7.14 -10.02
N ALA A 192 -14.81 8.48 -10.02
CA ALA A 192 -15.94 9.31 -9.62
C ALA A 192 -17.18 9.14 -10.52
N GLN A 193 -17.00 8.80 -11.80
CA GLN A 193 -18.11 8.57 -12.73
C GLN A 193 -18.93 7.31 -12.37
N ASN A 194 -18.32 6.29 -11.75
CA ASN A 194 -18.95 5.03 -11.31
C ASN A 194 -19.84 4.31 -12.36
N THR A 195 -19.67 4.60 -13.65
CA THR A 195 -20.40 3.93 -14.75
C THR A 195 -19.74 2.62 -15.15
N GLN A 196 -20.45 1.77 -15.90
CA GLN A 196 -19.84 0.56 -16.48
C GLN A 196 -18.79 0.91 -17.54
N GLU A 197 -19.02 1.95 -18.35
CA GLU A 197 -18.05 2.41 -19.35
C GLU A 197 -16.75 2.87 -18.69
N ALA A 198 -16.83 3.64 -17.60
CA ALA A 198 -15.64 4.09 -16.87
C ALA A 198 -14.88 2.90 -16.23
N LYS A 199 -15.60 1.87 -15.76
CA LYS A 199 -14.98 0.63 -15.26
C LYS A 199 -14.27 -0.15 -16.38
N ILE A 200 -14.87 -0.22 -17.57
CA ILE A 200 -14.25 -0.85 -18.75
C ILE A 200 -13.03 -0.05 -19.21
N GLU A 201 -13.13 1.27 -19.28
CA GLU A 201 -12.01 2.15 -19.66
C GLU A 201 -10.84 2.03 -18.68
N ARG A 202 -11.12 2.00 -17.37
CA ARG A 202 -10.12 1.76 -16.33
C ARG A 202 -9.43 0.40 -16.50
N ARG A 203 -10.19 -0.66 -16.77
CA ARG A 203 -9.64 -1.99 -17.07
C ARG A 203 -8.78 -1.98 -18.33
N ARG A 204 -9.21 -1.31 -19.40
CA ARG A 204 -8.42 -1.17 -20.64
C ARG A 204 -7.12 -0.40 -20.43
N LYS A 205 -7.14 0.70 -19.69
CA LYS A 205 -5.94 1.46 -19.33
C LYS A 205 -4.97 0.59 -18.53
N ASN A 206 -5.45 -0.16 -17.53
CA ASN A 206 -4.64 -1.11 -16.77
C ASN A 206 -4.09 -2.26 -17.62
N ILE A 207 -4.91 -2.81 -18.52
CA ILE A 207 -4.52 -3.86 -19.46
C ILE A 207 -3.49 -3.35 -20.48
N ILE A 208 -3.54 -2.10 -20.95
CA ILE A 208 -2.50 -1.54 -21.83
C ILE A 208 -1.15 -1.44 -21.08
N TYR A 209 -1.17 -1.16 -19.77
CA TYR A 209 0.04 -1.20 -18.94
C TYR A 209 0.58 -2.62 -18.72
N GLU A 210 -0.26 -3.65 -18.87
CA GLU A 210 0.15 -5.07 -18.85
C GLU A 210 0.44 -5.64 -20.25
N ILE A 211 -0.22 -5.22 -21.33
CA ILE A 211 -0.03 -5.76 -22.69
C ILE A 211 1.31 -5.32 -23.30
N ILE A 212 1.92 -4.23 -22.83
CA ILE A 212 3.33 -3.92 -23.16
C ILE A 212 4.27 -5.06 -22.70
N TYR A 213 3.87 -5.89 -21.72
CA TYR A 213 4.57 -7.12 -21.35
C TYR A 213 4.53 -8.18 -22.48
N PHE A 214 3.48 -8.18 -23.30
CA PHE A 214 3.26 -9.21 -24.33
C PHE A 214 3.79 -8.80 -25.71
N ILE A 215 3.56 -7.55 -26.15
CA ILE A 215 3.94 -7.11 -27.51
C ILE A 215 5.47 -6.99 -27.67
N VAL A 216 6.21 -6.72 -26.59
CA VAL A 216 7.67 -6.56 -26.63
C VAL A 216 8.42 -7.90 -26.44
N SER A 217 7.70 -8.97 -26.06
CA SER A 217 8.19 -10.36 -25.91
C SER A 217 7.99 -11.22 -27.17
N LEU A 218 7.39 -10.67 -28.23
CA LEU A 218 7.26 -11.38 -29.48
C LEU A 218 8.62 -11.40 -30.19
N PRO A 219 9.18 -12.59 -30.49
CA PRO A 219 10.40 -12.69 -31.29
C PRO A 219 10.16 -12.01 -32.65
N SER A 220 11.22 -11.40 -33.17
CA SER A 220 11.29 -10.63 -34.43
C SER A 220 10.85 -11.41 -35.69
N THR A 221 10.41 -12.65 -35.57
CA THR A 221 9.95 -13.52 -36.64
C THR A 221 8.51 -13.26 -37.09
N LEU A 222 7.68 -12.53 -36.32
CA LEU A 222 6.29 -12.25 -36.72
C LEU A 222 6.10 -10.98 -37.57
N PHE A 223 7.10 -10.08 -37.64
CA PHE A 223 7.03 -8.89 -38.51
C PHE A 223 7.22 -9.19 -40.00
N SER A 224 7.61 -10.41 -40.38
CA SER A 224 7.73 -10.81 -41.79
C SER A 224 6.40 -11.20 -42.46
N LEU A 225 5.33 -11.38 -41.68
CA LEU A 225 4.03 -11.84 -42.19
C LEU A 225 3.01 -10.72 -42.49
N LEU A 226 3.37 -9.45 -42.23
CA LEU A 226 2.53 -8.28 -42.53
C LEU A 226 3.09 -7.42 -43.68
N LYS A 227 3.75 -8.06 -44.65
CA LYS A 227 3.91 -7.53 -45.99
C LYS A 227 3.04 -8.32 -46.96
N PHE A 228 1.77 -7.94 -47.05
CA PHE A 228 0.94 -8.02 -48.26
C PHE A 228 -0.03 -6.85 -48.24
#